data_AF-A0A5K1F831-F1
#
_entry.id   AF-A0A5K1F831-F1
#
_cell.length_a   1.000
_cell.length_b   1.000
_cell.length_c   1.000
_cell.angle_alpha   90.00
_cell.angle_beta   90.00
_cell.angle_gamma   90.00
#
_symmetry.space_group_name_H-M   'P 1'
#
loop_
_entity.id
_entity.type
_entity.pdbx_description
1 polymer ?
#
loop_
_entity_poly.entity_id
_entity_poly.type
_entity_poly.pdbx_seq_one_letter_code
_entity_poly.pdbx_strand_id
1 'polypeptide(L)'
;ELTAFMRPVRQAIAECVGYSGGNSVPIEELEGAGVMKEFYFALIEVLCKFRLLLNDMDDLLTGEPAVFRKIGHEDAQKVLLLLGEFYNLSKIFVQEKEELSLLLQARSALINALILCVKEGDGHLWIFNHKDILYGETIEHLLFAMFPDVDDEQLGEPFEMLIDRSKLLEVSYEYVGKSCSSHLKRDILIGFKDEEATGPGVVREWFHLVFNELFDTKRPLFVACSEDSRRFFPNP
;
A
#
# COMPACT_ATOMS: atom_id res chain seq x y z
N GLU A 1 24.28 0.19 -7.20
CA GLU A 1 25.44 -0.44 -6.54
C GLU A 1 25.03 -1.45 -5.47
N LEU A 2 24.10 -1.12 -4.56
CA LEU A 2 23.63 -2.03 -3.51
C LEU A 2 22.92 -3.30 -4.03
N THR A 3 22.06 -3.22 -5.04
CA THR A 3 21.41 -4.40 -5.65
C THR A 3 22.42 -5.38 -6.28
N ALA A 4 23.54 -4.86 -6.79
CA ALA A 4 24.64 -5.67 -7.31
C ALA A 4 25.44 -6.33 -6.17
N PHE A 5 25.58 -5.64 -5.03
CA PHE A 5 26.16 -6.18 -3.79
C PHE A 5 25.26 -7.26 -3.15
N MET A 6 23.93 -7.08 -3.18
CA MET A 6 22.97 -8.03 -2.60
C MET A 6 22.81 -9.32 -3.41
N ARG A 7 23.15 -9.31 -4.70
CA ARG A 7 23.05 -10.47 -5.58
C ARG A 7 23.93 -11.65 -5.12
N PRO A 8 25.25 -11.50 -4.89
CA PRO A 8 26.09 -12.58 -4.38
C PRO A 8 25.68 -13.01 -2.96
N VAL A 9 25.17 -12.10 -2.12
CA VAL A 9 24.64 -12.44 -0.79
C VAL A 9 23.43 -13.38 -0.91
N ARG A 10 22.44 -13.02 -1.74
CA ARG A 10 21.25 -13.86 -1.99
C ARG A 10 21.63 -15.21 -2.58
N GLN A 11 22.61 -15.24 -3.49
CA GLN A 11 23.11 -16.47 -4.10
C GLN A 11 23.83 -17.36 -3.08
N ALA A 12 24.73 -16.81 -2.26
CA ALA A 12 25.43 -17.53 -1.20
C ALA A 12 24.45 -18.11 -0.15
N ILE A 13 23.40 -17.36 0.21
CA ILE A 13 22.35 -17.86 1.11
C ILE A 13 21.55 -18.99 0.45
N ALA A 14 21.18 -18.86 -0.83
CA ALA A 14 20.45 -19.90 -1.56
C ALA A 14 21.26 -21.20 -1.69
N GLU A 15 22.57 -21.08 -1.90
CA GLU A 15 23.52 -22.20 -2.01
C GLU A 15 23.81 -22.86 -0.65
N CYS A 16 23.87 -22.10 0.45
CA CYS A 16 24.15 -22.62 1.79
C CYS A 16 22.93 -23.24 2.49
N VAL A 17 21.73 -22.68 2.28
CA VAL A 17 20.53 -23.05 3.05
C VAL A 17 19.64 -24.05 2.27
N GLY A 18 19.89 -24.26 0.98
CA GLY A 18 19.02 -25.12 0.15
C GLY A 18 17.60 -24.58 0.19
N TYR A 19 17.39 -23.37 -0.36
CA TYR A 19 16.19 -22.55 -0.20
C TYR A 19 14.90 -23.22 -0.75
N SER A 20 14.33 -24.19 -0.04
CA SER A 20 12.92 -24.54 -0.10
C SER A 20 12.21 -23.67 0.93
N GLY A 21 11.59 -22.59 0.45
CA GLY A 21 11.09 -21.48 1.27
C GLY A 21 10.31 -21.91 2.52
N GLY A 22 10.61 -21.23 3.64
CA GLY A 22 9.71 -21.21 4.81
C GLY A 22 10.38 -21.17 6.18
N ASN A 23 11.59 -21.72 6.34
CA ASN A 23 12.16 -21.91 7.68
C ASN A 23 13.33 -20.94 7.96
N SER A 24 13.17 -20.14 9.02
CA SER A 24 14.20 -19.26 9.56
C SER A 24 15.33 -20.06 10.20
N VAL A 25 16.59 -19.65 10.02
CA VAL A 25 17.75 -20.34 10.58
C VAL A 25 18.24 -19.60 11.83
N PRO A 26 18.27 -20.25 13.02
CA PRO A 26 18.91 -19.69 14.21
C PRO A 26 20.43 -19.52 13.99
N ILE A 27 21.00 -18.42 14.47
CA ILE A 27 22.44 -18.09 14.31
C ILE A 27 23.35 -19.20 14.88
N GLU A 28 22.87 -19.90 15.90
CA GLU A 28 23.56 -21.01 16.58
C GLU A 28 23.77 -22.24 15.68
N GLU A 29 22.97 -22.42 14.62
CA GLU A 29 23.11 -23.52 13.67
C GLU A 29 24.12 -23.22 12.53
N LEU A 30 24.70 -22.00 12.50
CA LEU A 30 25.64 -21.55 11.47
C LEU A 30 27.12 -21.83 11.81
N GLU A 31 27.40 -22.52 12.91
CA GLU A 31 28.75 -22.75 13.45
C GLU A 31 29.71 -23.57 12.56
N GLY A 32 29.27 -24.05 11.40
CA GLY A 32 30.13 -24.76 10.42
C GLY A 32 30.56 -23.96 9.19
N ALA A 33 30.00 -22.77 8.95
CA ALA A 33 30.17 -22.03 7.69
C ALA A 33 30.79 -20.65 7.93
N GLY A 34 32.12 -20.56 7.98
CA GLY A 34 32.84 -19.28 8.19
C GLY A 34 32.40 -18.15 7.25
N VAL A 35 31.99 -18.50 6.02
CA VAL A 35 31.43 -17.57 5.03
C VAL A 35 30.10 -16.94 5.49
N MET A 36 29.20 -17.69 6.14
CA MET A 36 27.92 -17.17 6.66
C MET A 36 28.13 -16.17 7.80
N LYS A 37 29.18 -16.37 8.62
CA LYS A 37 29.53 -15.46 9.72
C LYS A 37 30.06 -14.12 9.20
N GLU A 38 30.90 -14.14 8.17
CA GLU A 38 31.38 -12.92 7.51
C GLU A 38 30.23 -12.14 6.85
N PHE A 39 29.29 -12.84 6.19
CA PHE A 39 28.08 -12.22 5.65
C PHE A 39 27.17 -11.62 6.72
N TYR A 40 27.00 -12.30 7.86
CA TYR A 40 26.21 -11.80 8.97
C TYR A 40 26.83 -10.53 9.59
N PHE A 41 28.16 -10.49 9.78
CA PHE A 41 28.83 -9.28 10.24
C PHE A 41 28.70 -8.13 9.25
N ALA A 42 28.82 -8.41 7.95
CA ALA A 42 28.58 -7.39 6.92
C ALA A 42 27.13 -6.86 7.02
N LEU A 43 26.13 -7.72 7.20
CA LEU A 43 24.73 -7.32 7.38
C LEU A 43 24.55 -6.38 8.57
N ILE A 44 25.11 -6.73 9.73
CA ILE A 44 25.11 -5.87 10.92
C ILE A 44 25.75 -4.51 10.61
N GLU A 45 26.90 -4.50 9.93
CA GLU A 45 27.59 -3.26 9.59
C GLU A 45 26.74 -2.36 8.68
N VAL A 46 26.05 -2.93 7.68
CA VAL A 46 25.13 -2.16 6.83
C VAL A 46 23.94 -1.65 7.66
N LEU A 47 23.36 -2.46 8.57
CA LEU A 47 22.28 -2.02 9.46
C LEU A 47 22.72 -0.87 10.39
N CYS A 48 23.93 -0.93 10.94
CA CYS A 48 24.50 0.15 11.74
C CYS A 48 24.65 1.44 10.92
N LYS A 49 25.20 1.36 9.71
CA LYS A 49 25.33 2.52 8.80
C LYS A 49 23.96 3.08 8.42
N PHE A 50 22.98 2.21 8.22
CA PHE A 50 21.62 2.61 7.90
C PHE A 50 20.92 3.32 9.06
N ARG A 51 21.13 2.86 10.31
CA ARG A 51 20.67 3.56 11.51
C ARG A 51 21.24 4.98 11.61
N LEU A 52 22.52 5.14 11.31
CA LEU A 52 23.16 6.46 11.28
C LEU A 52 22.54 7.34 10.19
N LEU A 53 22.34 6.82 8.98
CA LEU A 53 21.66 7.53 7.91
C LEU A 53 20.26 8.00 8.33
N LEU A 54 19.46 7.12 8.96
CA LEU A 54 18.13 7.50 9.42
C LEU A 54 18.18 8.55 10.53
N ASN A 55 19.15 8.50 11.44
CA ASN A 55 19.32 9.55 12.46
C ASN A 55 19.64 10.90 11.81
N ASP A 56 20.57 10.92 10.84
CA ASP A 56 20.91 12.14 10.11
C ASP A 56 19.68 12.71 9.37
N MET A 57 18.78 11.84 8.90
CA MET A 57 17.50 12.22 8.27
C MET A 57 16.42 12.64 9.27
N ASP A 58 16.35 12.01 10.44
CA ASP A 58 15.45 12.40 11.53
C ASP A 58 15.80 13.82 12.01
N ASP A 59 17.09 14.15 12.13
CA ASP A 59 17.57 15.49 12.46
C ASP A 59 17.12 16.53 11.42
N LEU A 60 16.97 16.15 10.15
CA LEU A 60 16.40 17.02 9.11
C LEU A 60 14.89 17.25 9.30
N LEU A 61 14.15 16.27 9.82
CA LEU A 61 12.71 16.35 10.04
C LEU A 61 12.30 17.03 11.36
N THR A 62 13.21 17.13 12.33
CA THR A 62 12.97 17.88 13.59
C THR A 62 13.03 19.40 13.42
N GLY A 63 13.43 19.89 12.24
CA GLY A 63 13.29 21.30 11.83
C GLY A 63 11.85 21.68 11.43
N GLU A 64 11.58 22.97 11.21
CA GLU A 64 10.24 23.47 10.87
C GLU A 64 9.52 22.65 9.77
N PRO A 65 8.17 22.56 9.78
CA PRO A 65 7.38 21.78 8.80
C PRO A 65 7.64 22.11 7.32
N ALA A 66 8.29 23.23 7.01
CA ALA A 66 8.76 23.53 5.66
C ALA A 66 9.86 22.58 5.16
N VAL A 67 10.51 21.80 6.04
CA VAL A 67 11.64 20.91 5.72
C VAL A 67 11.22 19.54 5.18
N PHE A 68 9.95 19.13 5.29
CA PHE A 68 9.41 17.97 4.55
C PHE A 68 9.69 18.09 3.03
N ARG A 69 9.84 19.32 2.52
CA ARG A 69 10.20 19.61 1.12
C ARG A 69 11.68 19.43 0.76
N LYS A 70 12.55 19.04 1.70
CA LYS A 70 13.98 18.82 1.40
C LYS A 70 14.31 17.39 0.99
N ILE A 71 13.50 16.40 1.33
CA ILE A 71 13.73 15.03 0.89
C ILE A 71 13.26 14.92 -0.56
N GLY A 72 14.21 14.82 -1.49
CA GLY A 72 13.92 14.60 -2.90
C GLY A 72 13.33 13.21 -3.13
N HIS A 73 12.43 13.09 -4.11
CA HIS A 73 11.83 11.82 -4.54
C HIS A 73 12.87 10.70 -4.71
N GLU A 74 13.98 11.00 -5.39
CA GLU A 74 15.03 10.00 -5.66
C GLU A 74 15.70 9.49 -4.38
N ASP A 75 15.92 10.36 -3.39
CA ASP A 75 16.59 10.00 -2.15
C ASP A 75 15.65 9.20 -1.25
N ALA A 76 14.38 9.61 -1.17
CA ALA A 76 13.33 8.83 -0.52
C ALA A 76 13.23 7.42 -1.13
N GLN A 77 13.24 7.32 -2.45
CA GLN A 77 13.17 6.04 -3.16
C GLN A 77 14.37 5.15 -2.85
N LYS A 78 15.59 5.69 -2.86
CA LYS A 78 16.80 4.92 -2.52
C LYS A 78 16.75 4.38 -1.08
N VAL A 79 16.32 5.21 -0.13
CA VAL A 79 16.21 4.82 1.29
C VAL A 79 15.15 3.72 1.46
N LEU A 80 13.98 3.86 0.85
CA LEU A 80 12.91 2.85 0.92
C LEU A 80 13.28 1.53 0.25
N LEU A 81 14.00 1.58 -0.88
CA LEU A 81 14.53 0.38 -1.54
C LEU A 81 15.55 -0.35 -0.65
N LEU A 82 16.48 0.40 -0.05
CA LEU A 82 17.45 -0.14 0.89
C LEU A 82 16.76 -0.79 2.11
N LEU A 83 15.75 -0.12 2.66
CA LEU A 83 14.94 -0.64 3.75
C LEU A 83 14.18 -1.92 3.34
N GLY A 84 13.69 -2.00 2.11
CA GLY A 84 13.08 -3.22 1.55
C GLY A 84 14.06 -4.38 1.39
N GLU A 85 15.30 -4.10 1.02
CA GLU A 85 16.37 -5.11 1.00
C GLU A 85 16.65 -5.65 2.41
N PHE A 86 16.73 -4.78 3.41
CA PHE A 86 16.86 -5.21 4.81
C PHE A 86 15.67 -6.02 5.29
N TYR A 87 14.45 -5.61 4.94
CA TYR A 87 13.25 -6.38 5.24
C TYR A 87 13.34 -7.79 4.67
N ASN A 88 13.78 -7.95 3.43
CA ASN A 88 13.95 -9.27 2.82
C ASN A 88 15.04 -10.11 3.52
N LEU A 89 16.14 -9.50 3.97
CA LEU A 89 17.18 -10.18 4.74
C LEU A 89 16.70 -10.55 6.15
N SER A 90 15.92 -9.70 6.79
CA SER A 90 15.37 -9.94 8.13
C SER A 90 14.46 -11.16 8.18
N LYS A 91 13.85 -11.55 7.05
CA LYS A 91 13.07 -12.80 6.95
C LYS A 91 13.93 -14.06 7.12
N ILE A 92 15.23 -13.95 6.91
CA ILE A 92 16.20 -15.06 6.99
C ILE A 92 16.71 -15.20 8.43
N PHE A 93 16.90 -14.07 9.12
CA PHE A 93 17.47 -13.99 10.47
C PHE A 93 16.44 -13.45 11.47
N VAL A 94 15.94 -14.31 12.36
CA VAL A 94 14.84 -13.98 13.31
C VAL A 94 15.13 -12.74 14.16
N GLN A 95 16.35 -12.62 14.69
CA GLN A 95 16.75 -11.47 15.52
C GLN A 95 16.68 -10.15 14.76
N GLU A 96 17.02 -10.16 13.47
CA GLU A 96 16.99 -8.97 12.62
C GLU A 96 15.56 -8.51 12.29
N LYS A 97 14.59 -9.43 12.32
CA LYS A 97 13.17 -9.09 12.14
C LYS A 97 12.66 -8.23 13.29
N GLU A 98 13.01 -8.56 14.53
CA GLU A 98 12.61 -7.80 15.72
C GLU A 98 13.31 -6.43 15.75
N GLU A 99 14.62 -6.41 15.50
CA GLU A 99 15.40 -5.17 15.42
C GLU A 99 14.91 -4.22 14.32
N LEU A 100 14.54 -4.76 13.14
CA LEU A 100 13.93 -3.98 12.08
C LEU A 100 12.57 -3.42 12.53
N SER A 101 11.73 -4.23 13.16
CA SER A 101 10.41 -3.77 13.64
C SER A 101 10.54 -2.64 14.67
N LEU A 102 11.47 -2.75 15.61
CA LEU A 102 11.75 -1.70 16.60
C LEU A 102 12.27 -0.43 15.94
N LEU A 103 13.14 -0.56 14.93
CA LEU A 103 13.65 0.56 14.15
C LEU A 103 12.53 1.28 13.39
N LEU A 104 11.64 0.52 12.75
CA LEU A 104 10.49 1.04 12.01
C LEU A 104 9.53 1.77 12.95
N GLN A 105 9.26 1.21 14.11
CA GLN A 105 8.39 1.80 15.11
C GLN A 105 8.96 3.09 15.70
N ALA A 106 10.26 3.09 16.03
CA ALA A 106 10.94 4.26 16.59
C ALA A 106 10.99 5.45 15.61
N ARG A 107 10.93 5.18 14.30
CA ARG A 107 11.09 6.18 13.23
C ARG A 107 9.86 6.26 12.31
N SER A 108 8.69 5.93 12.83
CA SER A 108 7.46 5.91 12.04
C SER A 108 7.21 7.24 11.32
N ALA A 109 7.43 8.38 11.98
CA ALA A 109 7.25 9.69 11.37
C ALA A 109 8.12 9.90 10.11
N LEU A 110 9.42 9.59 10.18
CA LEU A 110 10.33 9.66 9.04
C LEU A 110 9.95 8.68 7.93
N ILE A 111 9.59 7.45 8.28
CA ILE A 111 9.20 6.43 7.30
C ILE A 111 7.94 6.85 6.55
N ASN A 112 6.91 7.35 7.25
CA ASN A 112 5.70 7.87 6.61
C ASN A 112 6.01 9.06 5.71
N ALA A 113 6.89 9.99 6.13
CA ALA A 113 7.33 11.10 5.29
C ALA A 113 8.05 10.64 4.02
N LEU A 114 8.95 9.65 4.13
CA LEU A 114 9.64 9.07 2.97
C LEU A 114 8.66 8.45 1.96
N ILE A 115 7.65 7.74 2.45
CA ILE A 115 6.63 7.11 1.61
C ILE A 115 5.82 8.17 0.84
N LEU A 116 5.43 9.26 1.50
CA LEU A 116 4.70 10.36 0.86
C LEU A 116 5.54 11.11 -0.19
N CYS A 117 6.88 11.02 -0.13
CA CYS A 117 7.79 11.62 -1.11
C CYS A 117 7.99 10.79 -2.38
N VAL A 118 7.70 9.48 -2.35
CA VAL A 118 7.88 8.61 -3.52
C VAL A 118 6.60 8.50 -4.34
N LYS A 119 6.77 8.48 -5.66
CA LYS A 119 5.70 8.17 -6.61
C LYS A 119 5.60 6.66 -6.82
N GLU A 120 4.61 6.26 -7.60
CA GLU A 120 4.24 4.87 -7.88
C GLU A 120 5.45 3.96 -8.19
N GLY A 121 5.39 2.72 -7.72
CA GLY A 121 6.40 1.71 -8.02
C GLY A 121 6.58 0.68 -6.90
N ASP A 122 6.51 -0.59 -7.28
CA ASP A 122 6.46 -1.81 -6.46
C ASP A 122 7.58 -2.02 -5.41
N GLY A 123 8.53 -1.10 -5.27
CA GLY A 123 9.70 -1.27 -4.40
C GLY A 123 9.44 -1.16 -2.90
N HIS A 124 8.32 -0.57 -2.47
CA HIS A 124 8.09 -0.21 -1.07
C HIS A 124 6.77 -0.74 -0.46
N LEU A 125 5.98 -1.49 -1.23
CA LEU A 125 4.72 -2.12 -0.76
C LEU A 125 4.94 -3.16 0.35
N TRP A 126 6.17 -3.65 0.52
CA TRP A 126 6.53 -4.55 1.62
C TRP A 126 6.22 -3.94 3.00
N ILE A 127 6.15 -2.61 3.10
CA ILE A 127 5.83 -1.88 4.34
C ILE A 127 4.40 -2.17 4.83
N PHE A 128 3.50 -2.65 3.98
CA PHE A 128 2.16 -3.11 4.40
C PHE A 128 2.19 -4.31 5.36
N ASN A 129 3.34 -4.96 5.56
CA ASN A 129 3.51 -5.95 6.63
C ASN A 129 3.66 -5.31 8.03
N HIS A 130 3.85 -3.99 8.09
CA HIS A 130 4.01 -3.18 9.30
C HIS A 130 2.94 -2.08 9.36
N LYS A 131 1.66 -2.45 9.18
CA LYS A 131 0.54 -1.48 9.14
C LYS A 131 0.38 -0.67 10.43
N ASP A 132 0.89 -1.20 11.53
CA ASP A 132 0.87 -0.59 12.86
C ASP A 132 1.67 0.72 12.95
N ILE A 133 2.63 0.93 12.03
CA ILE A 133 3.43 2.16 11.99
C ILE A 133 2.95 3.18 10.93
N LEU A 134 1.97 2.83 10.11
CA LEU A 134 1.52 3.67 8.99
C LEU A 134 0.42 4.64 9.42
N TYR A 135 0.50 5.87 8.93
CA TYR A 135 -0.54 6.90 9.11
C TYR A 135 -1.61 6.77 8.02
N GLY A 136 -2.80 7.33 8.28
CA GLY A 136 -3.94 7.25 7.36
C GLY A 136 -3.61 7.77 5.96
N GLU A 137 -3.01 8.96 5.88
CA GLU A 137 -2.59 9.58 4.61
C GLU A 137 -1.53 8.74 3.88
N THR A 138 -0.62 8.10 4.61
CA THR A 138 0.40 7.22 4.03
C THR A 138 -0.21 5.91 3.51
N ILE A 139 -1.18 5.34 4.21
CA ILE A 139 -1.94 4.18 3.73
C ILE A 139 -2.69 4.55 2.46
N GLU A 140 -3.37 5.69 2.45
CA GLU A 140 -4.10 6.21 1.29
C GLU A 140 -3.15 6.38 0.09
N HIS A 141 -2.00 7.03 0.29
CA HIS A 141 -0.96 7.20 -0.73
C HIS A 141 -0.48 5.85 -1.30
N LEU A 142 -0.17 4.89 -0.44
CA LEU A 142 0.26 3.56 -0.86
C LEU A 142 -0.85 2.81 -1.61
N LEU A 143 -2.10 2.94 -1.18
CA LEU A 143 -3.24 2.33 -1.86
C LEU A 143 -3.41 2.92 -3.25
N PHE A 144 -3.32 4.24 -3.40
CA PHE A 144 -3.36 4.90 -4.70
C PHE A 144 -2.22 4.42 -5.61
N ALA A 145 -1.00 4.29 -5.08
CA ALA A 145 0.14 3.76 -5.83
C ALA A 145 0.02 2.27 -6.24
N MET A 146 -0.96 1.53 -5.71
CA MET A 146 -1.28 0.16 -6.14
C MET A 146 -2.29 0.12 -7.29
N PHE A 147 -3.03 1.20 -7.54
CA PHE A 147 -3.86 1.27 -8.73
C PHE A 147 -2.94 1.50 -9.92
N PRO A 148 -3.13 0.78 -11.03
CA PRO A 148 -2.34 1.04 -12.23
C PRO A 148 -2.60 2.49 -12.66
N ASP A 149 -1.53 3.24 -12.99
CA ASP A 149 -1.61 4.45 -13.80
C ASP A 149 -2.51 4.14 -15.00
N VAL A 150 -3.75 4.64 -14.96
CA VAL A 150 -4.66 4.47 -16.07
C VAL A 150 -4.45 5.67 -16.95
N ASP A 151 -3.66 5.47 -18.01
CA ASP A 151 -3.40 6.48 -19.02
C ASP A 151 -4.74 6.91 -19.63
N ASP A 152 -5.17 8.14 -19.39
CA ASP A 152 -6.48 8.68 -19.81
C ASP A 152 -6.74 8.43 -21.30
N GLU A 153 -5.68 8.43 -22.11
CA GLU A 153 -5.71 8.16 -23.55
C GLU A 153 -6.08 6.70 -23.90
N GLN A 154 -5.90 5.76 -22.97
CA GLN A 154 -6.16 4.32 -23.16
C GLN A 154 -7.48 3.85 -22.55
N LEU A 155 -8.11 4.67 -21.68
CA LEU A 155 -9.39 4.34 -21.04
C LEU A 155 -10.55 4.24 -22.03
N GLY A 156 -10.46 4.88 -23.19
CA GLY A 156 -11.53 4.91 -24.19
C GLY A 156 -12.70 5.78 -23.74
N GLU A 157 -13.84 5.67 -24.45
CA GLU A 157 -15.02 6.48 -24.16
C GLU A 157 -15.55 6.24 -22.73
N PRO A 158 -16.00 7.32 -22.03
CA PRO A 158 -16.56 7.22 -20.70
C PRO A 158 -17.68 6.18 -20.59
N PHE A 159 -17.80 5.57 -19.42
CA PHE A 159 -18.89 4.67 -19.10
C PHE A 159 -20.15 5.48 -18.76
N GLU A 160 -20.96 5.72 -19.79
CA GLU A 160 -22.21 6.48 -19.67
C GLU A 160 -23.37 5.62 -19.15
N MET A 161 -24.08 6.14 -18.14
CA MET A 161 -25.28 5.52 -17.58
C MET A 161 -26.44 6.51 -17.57
N LEU A 162 -27.57 6.11 -18.15
CA LEU A 162 -28.82 6.88 -18.13
C LEU A 162 -29.79 6.25 -17.13
N ILE A 163 -29.94 6.89 -15.98
CA ILE A 163 -30.62 6.32 -14.82
C ILE A 163 -32.04 6.88 -14.67
N ASP A 164 -33.00 5.99 -14.48
CA ASP A 164 -34.37 6.34 -14.11
C ASP A 164 -34.47 6.41 -12.58
N ARG A 165 -34.76 7.59 -12.02
CA ARG A 165 -34.86 7.77 -10.56
C ARG A 165 -35.88 6.84 -9.90
N SER A 166 -36.94 6.45 -10.62
CA SER A 166 -37.97 5.55 -10.07
C SER A 166 -37.51 4.10 -9.94
N LYS A 167 -36.40 3.74 -10.61
CA LYS A 167 -35.80 2.41 -10.66
C LYS A 167 -34.29 2.47 -10.44
N LEU A 168 -33.85 3.40 -9.58
CA LEU A 168 -32.46 3.77 -9.41
C LEU A 168 -31.56 2.55 -9.19
N LEU A 169 -31.80 1.72 -8.16
CA LEU A 169 -30.96 0.57 -7.86
C LEU A 169 -31.00 -0.51 -8.95
N GLU A 170 -32.18 -0.80 -9.52
CA GLU A 170 -32.36 -1.83 -10.55
C GLU A 170 -31.59 -1.48 -11.83
N VAL A 171 -31.75 -0.25 -12.33
CA VAL A 171 -31.06 0.24 -13.52
C VAL A 171 -29.56 0.37 -13.26
N SER A 172 -29.17 0.87 -12.08
CA SER A 172 -27.74 0.98 -11.71
C SER A 172 -27.07 -0.40 -11.65
N TYR A 173 -27.74 -1.41 -11.11
CA TYR A 173 -27.25 -2.78 -11.10
C TYR A 173 -27.13 -3.35 -12.51
N GLU A 174 -28.07 -3.04 -13.40
CA GLU A 174 -28.01 -3.51 -14.78
C GLU A 174 -26.80 -2.97 -15.55
N TYR A 175 -26.43 -1.71 -15.34
CA TYR A 175 -25.20 -1.14 -15.89
C TYR A 175 -23.95 -1.68 -15.18
N VAL A 176 -23.85 -1.53 -13.86
CA VAL A 176 -22.62 -1.80 -13.10
C VAL A 176 -22.41 -3.29 -12.87
N GLY A 177 -23.44 -3.99 -12.40
CA GLY A 177 -23.37 -5.40 -12.02
C GLY A 177 -23.15 -6.35 -13.20
N LYS A 178 -23.47 -5.92 -14.43
CA LYS A 178 -23.23 -6.69 -15.67
C LYS A 178 -21.99 -6.21 -16.45
N SER A 179 -21.30 -5.17 -15.99
CA SER A 179 -20.11 -4.64 -16.65
C SER A 179 -18.85 -5.42 -16.32
N CYS A 180 -17.90 -5.45 -17.27
CA CYS A 180 -16.58 -6.00 -17.02
C CYS A 180 -15.67 -4.96 -16.35
N SER A 181 -14.58 -5.44 -15.74
CA SER A 181 -13.62 -4.59 -15.01
C SER A 181 -13.01 -3.48 -15.86
N SER A 182 -12.87 -3.65 -17.18
CA SER A 182 -12.33 -2.62 -18.05
C SER A 182 -13.27 -1.43 -18.27
N HIS A 183 -14.59 -1.63 -18.22
CA HIS A 183 -15.57 -0.53 -18.32
C HIS A 183 -15.66 0.25 -17.01
N LEU A 184 -15.62 -0.45 -15.86
CA LEU A 184 -15.72 0.19 -14.55
C LEU A 184 -14.47 0.98 -14.14
N LYS A 185 -13.35 0.76 -14.82
CA LYS A 185 -12.13 1.57 -14.66
C LYS A 185 -12.21 2.92 -15.36
N ARG A 186 -13.17 3.09 -16.30
CA ARG A 186 -13.37 4.33 -17.06
C ARG A 186 -14.03 5.41 -16.24
N ASP A 187 -13.90 6.64 -16.73
CA ASP A 187 -14.70 7.76 -16.25
C ASP A 187 -16.18 7.41 -16.31
N ILE A 188 -16.90 7.62 -15.21
CA ILE A 188 -18.32 7.36 -15.12
C ILE A 188 -19.07 8.66 -15.40
N LEU A 189 -19.95 8.64 -16.39
CA LEU A 189 -20.86 9.74 -16.68
C LEU A 189 -22.29 9.31 -16.36
N ILE A 190 -22.96 10.09 -15.53
CA ILE A 190 -24.36 9.85 -15.16
C ILE A 190 -25.25 10.93 -15.75
N GLY A 191 -26.35 10.51 -16.37
CA GLY A 191 -27.51 11.34 -16.62
C GLY A 191 -28.74 10.74 -15.94
N PHE A 192 -29.60 11.57 -15.36
CA PHE A 192 -30.94 11.14 -14.95
C PHE A 192 -31.92 11.37 -16.10
N LYS A 193 -32.83 10.43 -16.32
CA LYS A 193 -33.85 10.58 -17.37
C LYS A 193 -34.67 11.86 -17.15
N ASP A 194 -34.94 12.56 -18.24
CA ASP A 194 -35.71 13.81 -18.28
C ASP A 194 -35.06 14.98 -17.51
N GLU A 195 -33.77 14.87 -17.16
CA GLU A 195 -32.99 15.92 -16.51
C GLU A 195 -31.83 16.36 -17.40
N GLU A 196 -31.56 17.66 -17.46
CA GLU A 196 -30.44 18.23 -18.24
C GLU A 196 -29.11 18.24 -17.45
N ALA A 197 -29.15 17.92 -16.16
CA ALA A 197 -27.97 17.98 -15.30
C ALA A 197 -26.95 16.90 -15.67
N THR A 198 -25.69 17.31 -15.81
CA THR A 198 -24.55 16.43 -16.11
C THR A 198 -23.32 16.85 -15.28
N GLY A 199 -22.30 15.98 -15.26
CA GLY A 199 -21.00 16.26 -14.66
C GLY A 199 -20.79 15.67 -13.25
N PRO A 200 -19.65 15.99 -12.60
CA PRO A 200 -19.20 15.31 -11.38
C PRO A 200 -20.16 15.41 -10.19
N GLY A 201 -20.96 16.48 -10.13
CA GLY A 201 -21.99 16.65 -9.11
C GLY A 201 -23.08 15.58 -9.20
N VAL A 202 -23.49 15.22 -10.42
CA VAL A 202 -24.51 14.19 -10.68
C VAL A 202 -23.98 12.80 -10.33
N VAL A 203 -22.70 12.52 -10.62
CA VAL A 203 -22.04 11.26 -10.21
C VAL A 203 -22.04 11.11 -8.69
N ARG A 204 -21.70 12.17 -7.95
CA ARG A 204 -21.74 12.15 -6.47
C ARG A 204 -23.16 11.94 -5.94
N GLU A 205 -24.15 12.60 -6.54
CA GLU A 205 -25.56 12.40 -6.18
C GLU A 205 -26.00 10.95 -6.43
N TRP A 206 -25.66 10.39 -7.59
CA TRP A 206 -25.98 9.01 -7.93
C TRP A 206 -25.42 8.02 -6.91
N PHE A 207 -24.15 8.14 -6.52
CA PHE A 207 -23.59 7.32 -5.45
C PHE A 207 -24.39 7.46 -4.14
N HIS A 208 -24.68 8.69 -3.73
CA HIS A 208 -25.45 8.94 -2.51
C HIS A 208 -26.82 8.24 -2.54
N LEU A 209 -27.56 8.37 -3.64
CA LEU A 209 -28.88 7.78 -3.79
C LEU A 209 -28.81 6.24 -3.84
N VAL A 210 -27.87 5.67 -4.59
CA VAL A 210 -27.70 4.21 -4.71
C VAL A 210 -27.38 3.59 -3.36
N PHE A 211 -26.48 4.19 -2.58
CA PHE A 211 -26.16 3.70 -1.24
C PHE A 211 -27.35 3.84 -0.27
N ASN A 212 -28.15 4.91 -0.37
CA ASN A 212 -29.38 5.01 0.41
C ASN A 212 -30.37 3.88 0.10
N GLU A 213 -30.53 3.49 -1.17
CA GLU A 213 -31.40 2.36 -1.55
C GLU A 213 -30.81 1.00 -1.16
N LEU A 214 -29.49 0.82 -1.24
CA LEU A 214 -28.81 -0.43 -0.81
C LEU A 214 -29.05 -0.75 0.67
N PHE A 215 -29.08 0.29 1.52
CA PHE A 215 -29.31 0.17 2.96
C PHE A 215 -30.78 0.45 3.34
N ASP A 216 -31.71 0.46 2.39
CA ASP A 216 -33.13 0.68 2.68
C ASP A 216 -33.74 -0.50 3.46
N THR A 217 -34.24 -0.19 4.64
CA THR A 217 -34.98 -1.11 5.52
C THR A 217 -36.22 -1.76 4.88
N LYS A 218 -36.80 -1.16 3.83
CA LYS A 218 -38.00 -1.69 3.16
C LYS A 218 -37.70 -2.86 2.21
N ARG A 219 -36.48 -2.93 1.69
CA ARG A 219 -35.99 -4.01 0.81
C ARG A 219 -34.58 -4.38 1.23
N PRO A 220 -34.41 -4.93 2.46
CA PRO A 220 -33.11 -4.98 3.09
C PRO A 220 -32.21 -6.01 2.40
N LEU A 221 -31.23 -5.52 1.65
CA LEU A 221 -30.04 -6.29 1.26
C LEU A 221 -29.03 -6.35 2.41
N PHE A 222 -29.05 -5.33 3.27
CA PHE A 222 -28.25 -5.23 4.47
C PHE A 222 -29.14 -4.93 5.67
N VAL A 223 -28.75 -5.44 6.84
CA VAL A 223 -29.44 -5.22 8.12
C VAL A 223 -28.49 -4.51 9.09
N ALA A 224 -29.03 -3.55 9.84
CA ALA A 224 -28.27 -2.86 10.88
C ALA A 224 -27.95 -3.80 12.04
N CYS A 225 -26.76 -3.65 12.62
CA CYS A 225 -26.38 -4.33 13.85
C CYS A 225 -27.31 -3.91 15.00
N SER A 226 -27.78 -4.86 15.81
CA SER A 226 -28.60 -4.57 16.99
C SER A 226 -27.88 -3.70 18.02
N GLU A 227 -26.55 -3.84 18.13
CA GLU A 227 -25.72 -3.16 19.12
C GLU A 227 -25.13 -1.82 18.63
N ASP A 228 -25.08 -1.59 17.30
CA ASP A 228 -24.56 -0.35 16.71
C ASP A 228 -25.23 -0.09 15.36
N SER A 229 -26.26 0.77 15.36
CA SER A 229 -27.08 1.06 14.17
C SER A 229 -26.31 1.78 13.04
N ARG A 230 -25.03 2.09 13.23
CA ARG A 230 -24.13 2.61 12.19
C ARG A 230 -23.40 1.49 11.45
N ARG A 231 -23.48 0.25 11.93
CA ARG A 231 -22.87 -0.93 11.31
C ARG A 231 -23.95 -1.75 10.63
N PHE A 232 -23.64 -2.21 9.43
CA PHE A 232 -24.55 -3.02 8.61
C PHE A 232 -23.88 -4.34 8.25
N PHE A 233 -24.69 -5.40 8.16
CA PHE A 233 -24.28 -6.73 7.72
C PHE A 233 -25.15 -7.17 6.55
N PRO A 234 -24.65 -8.03 5.64
CA PRO A 234 -25.50 -8.65 4.64
C PRO A 234 -26.71 -9.31 5.30
N ASN A 235 -27.90 -9.10 4.73
CA ASN A 235 -29.10 -9.76 5.21
C ASN A 235 -29.01 -11.27 4.87
N PRO A 236 -29.12 -12.19 5.86
CA PRO A 236 -28.95 -13.63 5.65
C PRO A 236 -29.92 -14.28 4.68
#